data_AF-F2CTA2-F1
#
_entry.id   AF-F2CTA2-F1
#
_cell.length_a   1.000
_cell.length_b   1.000
_cell.length_c   1.000
_cell.angle_alpha   90.00
_cell.angle_beta   90.00
_cell.angle_gamma   90.00
#
_symmetry.space_group_name_H-M   'P 1'
#
loop_
_entity.id
_entity.type
_entity.pdbx_description
1 polymer ?
#
loop_
_entity_poly.entity_id
_entity_poly.type
_entity_poly.pdbx_seq_one_letter_code
_entity_poly.pdbx_strand_id
1 'polypeptide(L)'
;MAEGEGEVRRDMWGQEYRTASADCAAALDDYYAQTMAFGRGRGPAALRAAAADPACALATLHAAHFVGPRDRAGAAAFLAAAAASLGKATEYERALFRALSALVGEDRDTEVAVDRHFQLLREFPRDLMSLRRAQLICFYVGRPDTSLEFVQQVLPENQDRNYVYGMLAFPLLELGRMDEAEIAARKGLAINKNDFWSQHNVC
;
A
#
# COMPACT_ATOMS: atom_id res chain seq x y z
N MET A 1 18.32 28.90 -1.98
CA MET A 1 17.84 28.37 -3.27
C MET A 1 16.40 27.97 -3.04
N ALA A 2 15.45 28.48 -3.83
CA ALA A 2 14.06 28.05 -3.73
C ALA A 2 14.00 26.60 -4.22
N GLU A 3 13.79 25.64 -3.32
CA GLU A 3 13.42 24.28 -3.68
C GLU A 3 12.16 24.36 -4.54
N GLY A 4 12.28 24.05 -5.83
CA GLY A 4 11.15 24.02 -6.75
C GLY A 4 10.07 23.12 -6.17
N GLU A 5 8.84 23.64 -6.08
CA GLU A 5 7.70 22.82 -5.68
C GLU A 5 7.57 21.66 -6.66
N GLY A 6 7.77 20.42 -6.18
CA GLY A 6 7.68 19.24 -7.01
C GLY A 6 6.33 19.16 -7.73
N GLU A 7 6.28 18.52 -8.89
CA GLU A 7 5.05 18.37 -9.67
C GLU A 7 4.10 17.38 -8.97
N VAL A 8 2.80 17.60 -9.14
CA VAL A 8 1.78 16.62 -8.72
C VAL A 8 1.75 15.51 -9.76
N ARG A 9 1.99 14.28 -9.31
CA ARG A 9 1.94 13.05 -10.10
C ARG A 9 0.89 12.11 -9.53
N ARG A 10 0.56 11.06 -10.28
CA ARG A 10 -0.39 10.02 -9.86
C ARG A 10 0.27 8.66 -9.83
N ASP A 11 -0.01 7.89 -8.79
CA ASP A 11 0.49 6.53 -8.67
C ASP A 11 -0.32 5.54 -9.53
N MET A 12 0.03 4.25 -9.45
CA MET A 12 -0.65 3.15 -10.16
C MET A 12 -2.18 3.13 -9.94
N TRP A 13 -2.66 3.67 -8.82
CA TRP A 13 -4.07 3.69 -8.42
C TRP A 13 -4.73 5.05 -8.59
N GLY A 14 -4.00 6.03 -9.12
CA GLY A 14 -4.49 7.38 -9.38
C GLY A 14 -4.37 8.31 -8.18
N GLN A 15 -3.67 7.90 -7.11
CA GLN A 15 -3.46 8.75 -5.94
C GLN A 15 -2.43 9.82 -6.23
N GLU A 16 -2.78 11.06 -5.92
CA GLU A 16 -1.89 12.18 -6.15
C GLU A 16 -0.75 12.16 -5.11
N TYR A 17 0.47 12.43 -5.57
CA TYR A 17 1.65 12.60 -4.72
C TYR A 17 2.58 13.65 -5.34
N ARG A 18 3.50 14.20 -4.53
CA ARG A 18 4.42 15.23 -5.00
C ARG A 18 5.84 14.71 -5.10
N THR A 19 6.50 14.97 -6.22
CA THR A 19 7.94 14.76 -6.38
C THR A 19 8.51 15.72 -7.42
N ALA A 20 9.74 16.17 -7.21
CA ALA A 20 10.48 16.96 -8.20
C ALA A 20 11.35 16.07 -9.12
N SER A 21 11.40 14.76 -8.86
CA SER A 21 12.34 13.83 -9.48
C SER A 21 11.61 12.82 -10.37
N ALA A 22 11.94 12.82 -11.66
CA ALA A 22 11.45 11.81 -12.59
C ALA A 22 11.94 10.40 -12.22
N ASP A 23 13.17 10.29 -11.69
CA ASP A 23 13.75 9.02 -11.25
C ASP A 23 13.02 8.47 -10.01
N CYS A 24 12.61 9.35 -9.10
CA CYS A 24 11.77 8.95 -7.95
C CYS A 24 10.42 8.39 -8.43
N ALA A 25 9.75 9.09 -9.35
CA ALA A 25 8.49 8.61 -9.90
C ALA A 25 8.62 7.25 -10.60
N ALA A 26 9.66 7.07 -11.43
CA ALA A 26 9.92 5.79 -12.09
C ALA A 26 10.24 4.66 -11.09
N ALA A 27 10.95 4.96 -10.00
CA ALA A 27 11.23 4.00 -8.94
C ALA A 27 9.98 3.65 -8.12
N LEU A 28 9.05 4.59 -7.93
CA LEU A 28 7.73 4.32 -7.33
C LEU A 28 6.90 3.39 -8.22
N ASP A 29 6.84 3.63 -9.53
CA ASP A 29 6.13 2.76 -10.48
C ASP A 29 6.67 1.31 -10.44
N ASP A 30 7.99 1.15 -10.40
CA ASP A 30 8.63 -0.16 -10.20
C ASP A 30 8.28 -0.76 -8.83
N TYR A 31 8.27 0.04 -7.75
CA TYR A 31 7.84 -0.42 -6.43
C TYR A 31 6.41 -0.99 -6.44
N TYR A 32 5.46 -0.30 -7.09
CA TYR A 32 4.09 -0.76 -7.22
C TYR A 32 4.01 -2.06 -8.04
N ALA A 33 4.66 -2.10 -9.21
CA ALA A 33 4.68 -3.28 -10.07
C ALA A 33 5.28 -4.50 -9.35
N GLN A 34 6.42 -4.33 -8.69
CA GLN A 34 7.08 -5.39 -7.92
C GLN A 34 6.21 -5.87 -6.78
N THR A 35 5.55 -4.97 -6.06
CA THR A 35 4.72 -5.37 -4.91
C THR A 35 3.48 -6.16 -5.37
N MET A 36 2.81 -5.71 -6.43
CA MET A 36 1.61 -6.38 -6.94
C MET A 36 1.90 -7.70 -7.67
N ALA A 37 3.13 -7.89 -8.17
CA ALA A 37 3.55 -9.12 -8.83
C ALA A 37 4.36 -10.08 -7.91
N PHE A 38 4.35 -9.87 -6.58
CA PHE A 38 5.22 -10.62 -5.64
C PHE A 38 6.72 -10.60 -6.00
N GLY A 39 7.16 -9.55 -6.68
CA GLY A 39 8.52 -9.32 -7.10
C GLY A 39 9.51 -9.17 -5.95
N ARG A 40 10.75 -9.58 -6.22
CA ARG A 40 11.87 -9.45 -5.27
C ARG A 40 12.44 -8.03 -5.23
N GLY A 41 12.10 -7.19 -6.21
CA GLY A 41 12.62 -5.83 -6.36
C GLY A 41 11.94 -4.76 -5.51
N ARG A 42 10.85 -5.06 -4.79
CA ARG A 42 10.08 -4.05 -4.04
C ARG A 42 10.92 -3.24 -3.04
N GLY A 43 11.82 -3.90 -2.32
CA GLY A 43 12.70 -3.25 -1.35
C GLY A 43 13.71 -2.29 -2.00
N PRO A 44 14.54 -2.80 -2.92
CA PRO A 44 15.44 -1.96 -3.72
C PRO A 44 14.73 -0.79 -4.42
N ALA A 45 13.52 -0.99 -4.95
CA ALA A 45 12.74 0.08 -5.59
C ALA A 45 12.31 1.17 -4.61
N ALA A 46 11.78 0.81 -3.43
CA ALA A 46 11.40 1.77 -2.40
C ALA A 46 12.59 2.62 -1.91
N LEU A 47 13.74 1.97 -1.66
CA LEU A 47 14.96 2.66 -1.24
C LEU A 47 15.52 3.58 -2.34
N ARG A 48 15.47 3.13 -3.61
CA ARG A 48 15.90 3.94 -4.75
C ARG A 48 15.01 5.18 -4.92
N ALA A 49 13.70 5.05 -4.75
CA ALA A 49 12.77 6.18 -4.81
C ALA A 49 13.11 7.23 -3.75
N ALA A 50 13.27 6.80 -2.49
CA ALA A 50 13.62 7.70 -1.40
C ALA A 50 15.01 8.35 -1.57
N ALA A 51 15.97 7.65 -2.17
CA ALA A 51 17.28 8.21 -2.50
C ALA A 51 17.23 9.23 -3.65
N ALA A 52 16.33 9.02 -4.63
CA ALA A 52 16.17 9.89 -5.79
C ALA A 52 15.42 11.20 -5.48
N ASP A 53 14.56 11.19 -4.47
CA ASP A 53 13.91 12.40 -3.93
C ASP A 53 13.64 12.22 -2.41
N PRO A 54 14.59 12.61 -1.55
CA PRO A 54 14.41 12.54 -0.11
C PRO A 54 13.30 13.46 0.43
N ALA A 55 12.84 14.43 -0.37
CA ALA A 55 11.73 15.31 -0.02
C ALA A 55 10.37 14.75 -0.47
N CYS A 56 10.33 13.68 -1.28
CA CYS A 56 9.09 13.00 -1.63
C CYS A 56 8.55 12.22 -0.42
N ALA A 57 7.44 12.69 0.14
CA ALA A 57 6.82 12.07 1.31
C ALA A 57 6.40 10.63 1.01
N LEU A 58 5.78 10.36 -0.16
CA LEU A 58 5.40 9.01 -0.55
C LEU A 58 6.58 8.04 -0.62
N ALA A 59 7.70 8.45 -1.23
CA ALA A 59 8.87 7.60 -1.41
C ALA A 59 9.55 7.26 -0.08
N THR A 60 9.76 8.27 0.78
CA THR A 60 10.34 8.08 2.11
C THR A 60 9.43 7.22 3.00
N LEU A 61 8.10 7.36 2.90
CA LEU A 61 7.15 6.50 3.58
C LEU A 61 7.24 5.02 3.19
N HIS A 62 7.32 4.72 1.89
CA HIS A 62 7.49 3.34 1.43
C HIS A 62 8.83 2.74 1.85
N ALA A 63 9.90 3.55 1.84
CA ALA A 63 11.20 3.15 2.37
C ALA A 63 11.14 2.84 3.88
N ALA A 64 10.50 3.70 4.68
CA ALA A 64 10.29 3.48 6.11
C ALA A 64 9.58 2.15 6.38
N HIS A 65 8.47 1.90 5.67
CA HIS A 65 7.71 0.66 5.81
C HIS A 65 8.54 -0.58 5.43
N PHE A 66 9.38 -0.48 4.39
CA PHE A 66 10.21 -1.60 3.95
C PHE A 66 11.31 -1.96 4.98
N VAL A 67 11.99 -0.96 5.55
CA VAL A 67 13.11 -1.19 6.47
C VAL A 67 12.68 -1.46 7.90
N GLY A 68 11.52 -0.92 8.33
CA GLY A 68 11.06 -0.95 9.73
C GLY A 68 11.09 -2.31 10.45
N PRO A 69 10.75 -3.44 9.80
CA PRO A 69 10.86 -4.75 10.45
C PRO A 69 12.29 -5.15 10.87
N ARG A 70 13.33 -4.57 10.24
CA ARG A 70 14.74 -4.93 10.45
C ARG A 70 15.58 -3.79 11.00
N ASP A 71 15.24 -2.55 10.67
CA ASP A 71 15.99 -1.36 11.03
C ASP A 71 15.03 -0.24 11.48
N ARG A 72 14.89 -0.12 12.81
CA ARG A 72 14.02 0.88 13.43
C ARG A 72 14.57 2.30 13.32
N ALA A 73 15.89 2.45 13.42
CA ALA A 73 16.54 3.76 13.30
C ALA A 73 16.41 4.28 11.86
N GLY A 74 16.62 3.41 10.87
CA GLY A 74 16.39 3.75 9.46
C GLY A 74 14.93 4.10 9.17
N ALA A 75 13.97 3.34 9.71
CA ALA A 75 12.56 3.68 9.55
C ALA A 75 12.21 5.03 10.19
N ALA A 76 12.70 5.31 11.40
CA ALA A 76 12.51 6.59 12.06
C ALA A 76 13.11 7.76 11.26
N ALA A 77 14.29 7.58 10.66
CA ALA A 77 14.90 8.58 9.80
C ALA A 77 14.05 8.89 8.56
N PHE A 78 13.51 7.86 7.89
CA PHE A 78 12.61 8.05 6.76
C PHE A 78 11.27 8.68 7.15
N LEU A 79 10.69 8.30 8.30
CA LEU A 79 9.48 8.94 8.82
C LEU A 79 9.73 10.41 9.16
N ALA A 80 10.88 10.76 9.73
CA ALA A 80 11.26 12.15 9.99
C ALA A 80 11.39 12.96 8.69
N ALA A 81 11.98 12.39 7.65
CA ALA A 81 12.05 13.00 6.32
C ALA A 81 10.64 13.23 5.73
N ALA A 82 9.77 12.23 5.79
CA ALA A 82 8.38 12.37 5.37
C ALA A 82 7.64 13.47 6.16
N ALA A 83 7.84 13.52 7.48
CA ALA A 83 7.25 14.52 8.37
C ALA A 83 7.65 15.95 7.97
N ALA A 84 8.92 16.17 7.64
CA ALA A 84 9.43 17.47 7.19
C ALA A 84 8.78 17.95 5.87
N SER A 85 8.35 17.02 5.03
CA SER A 85 7.71 17.32 3.74
C SER A 85 6.18 17.48 3.80
N LEU A 86 5.54 17.21 4.94
CA LEU A 86 4.06 17.19 5.03
C LEU A 86 3.39 18.53 4.72
N GLY A 87 4.10 19.65 4.89
CA GLY A 87 3.58 20.99 4.58
C GLY A 87 3.23 21.19 3.10
N LYS A 88 3.88 20.45 2.20
CA LYS A 88 3.65 20.48 0.74
C LYS A 88 3.03 19.20 0.19
N ALA A 89 2.87 18.18 1.04
CA ALA A 89 2.34 16.89 0.68
C ALA A 89 0.85 16.98 0.25
N THR A 90 0.40 15.96 -0.46
CA THR A 90 -1.01 15.77 -0.78
C THR A 90 -1.80 15.24 0.42
N GLU A 91 -3.13 15.20 0.30
CA GLU A 91 -3.98 14.57 1.34
C GLU A 91 -3.70 13.08 1.47
N TYR A 92 -3.47 12.41 0.34
CA TYR A 92 -3.09 11.00 0.29
C TYR A 92 -1.80 10.73 1.07
N GLU A 93 -0.75 11.50 0.79
CA GLU A 93 0.54 11.37 1.48
C GLU A 93 0.42 11.60 2.99
N ARG A 94 -0.41 12.58 3.41
CA ARG A 94 -0.70 12.81 4.84
C ARG A 94 -1.45 11.65 5.47
N ALA A 95 -2.43 11.05 4.77
CA ALA A 95 -3.17 9.90 5.26
C ALA A 95 -2.26 8.67 5.40
N LEU A 96 -1.43 8.42 4.39
CA LEU A 96 -0.45 7.33 4.42
C LEU A 96 0.60 7.52 5.52
N PHE A 97 1.05 8.75 5.75
CA PHE A 97 1.95 9.07 6.85
C PHE A 97 1.36 8.67 8.21
N ARG A 98 0.09 9.01 8.48
CA ARG A 98 -0.58 8.61 9.72
C ARG A 98 -0.65 7.08 9.86
N ALA A 99 -1.00 6.38 8.78
CA ALA A 99 -1.13 4.92 8.79
C ALA A 99 0.22 4.20 9.00
N LEU A 100 1.28 4.66 8.35
CA LEU A 100 2.61 4.04 8.46
C LEU A 100 3.35 4.44 9.73
N SER A 101 3.16 5.65 10.24
CA SER A 101 3.75 6.05 11.52
C SER A 101 3.23 5.18 12.66
N ALA A 102 1.93 4.85 12.66
CA ALA A 102 1.35 3.91 13.62
C ALA A 102 1.86 2.47 13.45
N LEU A 103 2.35 2.09 12.26
CA LEU A 103 2.81 0.73 11.99
C LEU A 103 4.30 0.51 12.28
N VAL A 104 5.15 1.46 11.84
CA VAL A 104 6.61 1.31 11.89
C VAL A 104 7.34 2.40 12.68
N GLY A 105 6.61 3.38 13.23
CA GLY A 105 7.18 4.42 14.09
C GLY A 105 7.61 3.91 15.47
N GLU A 106 8.13 4.82 16.29
CA GLU A 106 8.56 4.53 17.66
C GLU A 106 7.39 4.07 18.52
N ASP A 107 6.29 4.81 18.49
CA ASP A 107 5.04 4.51 19.21
C ASP A 107 4.10 3.58 18.40
N ARG A 108 4.66 2.60 17.67
CA ARG A 108 3.83 1.72 16.83
C ARG A 108 2.81 0.94 17.65
N ASP A 109 1.61 0.86 17.12
CA ASP A 109 0.48 0.15 17.67
C ASP A 109 -0.33 -0.45 16.52
N THR A 110 -0.46 -1.77 16.52
CA THR A 110 -1.12 -2.50 15.43
C THR A 110 -2.60 -2.15 15.30
N GLU A 111 -3.31 -1.94 16.40
CA GLU A 111 -4.74 -1.59 16.37
C GLU A 111 -4.91 -0.16 15.83
N VAL A 112 -4.06 0.77 16.27
CA VAL A 112 -4.03 2.12 15.71
C VAL A 112 -3.69 2.07 14.22
N ALA A 113 -2.72 1.25 13.81
CA ALA A 113 -2.37 1.09 12.40
C ALA A 113 -3.56 0.58 11.57
N VAL A 114 -4.29 -0.43 12.05
CA VAL A 114 -5.50 -0.94 11.40
C VAL A 114 -6.56 0.15 11.26
N ASP A 115 -6.86 0.88 12.34
CA ASP A 115 -7.84 1.98 12.31
C ASP A 115 -7.46 3.08 11.31
N ARG A 116 -6.18 3.44 11.24
CA ARG A 116 -5.68 4.41 10.26
C ARG A 116 -5.77 3.90 8.84
N HIS A 117 -5.56 2.60 8.59
CA HIS A 117 -5.78 2.02 7.26
C HIS A 117 -7.26 2.05 6.87
N PHE A 118 -8.19 1.82 7.80
CA PHE A 118 -9.62 1.92 7.49
C PHE A 118 -10.00 3.35 7.09
N GLN A 119 -9.53 4.34 7.87
CA GLN A 119 -9.73 5.75 7.55
C GLN A 119 -9.15 6.11 6.17
N LEU A 120 -7.90 5.71 5.91
CA LEU A 120 -7.24 5.93 4.62
C LEU A 120 -8.06 5.34 3.46
N LEU A 121 -8.53 4.10 3.59
CA LEU A 121 -9.28 3.42 2.52
C LEU A 121 -10.74 3.91 2.38
N ARG A 122 -11.28 4.65 3.36
CA ARG A 122 -12.55 5.38 3.18
C ARG A 122 -12.35 6.63 2.35
N GLU A 123 -11.25 7.35 2.58
CA GLU A 123 -10.89 8.57 1.85
C GLU A 123 -10.36 8.24 0.43
N PHE A 124 -9.59 7.16 0.31
CA PHE A 124 -8.89 6.74 -0.91
C PHE A 124 -9.22 5.28 -1.27
N PRO A 125 -10.48 4.94 -1.59
CA PRO A 125 -10.91 3.56 -1.79
C PRO A 125 -10.21 2.85 -2.95
N ARG A 126 -9.63 3.59 -3.90
CA ARG A 126 -8.89 3.01 -5.03
C ARG A 126 -7.48 2.56 -4.68
N ASP A 127 -6.95 2.91 -3.51
CA ASP A 127 -5.59 2.54 -3.10
C ASP A 127 -5.45 1.06 -2.71
N LEU A 128 -5.28 0.20 -3.73
CA LEU A 128 -5.06 -1.22 -3.52
C LEU A 128 -3.70 -1.54 -2.87
N MET A 129 -2.74 -0.60 -2.87
CA MET A 129 -1.47 -0.78 -2.17
C MET A 129 -1.68 -0.73 -0.65
N SER A 130 -2.46 0.24 -0.18
CA SER A 130 -2.80 0.30 1.25
C SER A 130 -3.77 -0.78 1.69
N LEU A 131 -4.68 -1.22 0.81
CA LEU A 131 -5.48 -2.44 1.07
C LEU A 131 -4.54 -3.64 1.29
N ARG A 132 -3.59 -3.86 0.37
CA ARG A 132 -2.66 -4.99 0.49
C ARG A 132 -1.87 -4.96 1.79
N ARG A 133 -1.44 -3.76 2.22
CA ARG A 133 -0.72 -3.55 3.47
C ARG A 133 -1.61 -3.87 4.67
N ALA A 134 -2.85 -3.39 4.69
CA ALA A 134 -3.82 -3.66 5.74
C ALA A 134 -4.09 -5.17 5.87
N GLN A 135 -4.29 -5.87 4.76
CA GLN A 135 -4.47 -7.33 4.75
C GLN A 135 -3.22 -8.08 5.23
N LEU A 136 -2.02 -7.56 4.95
CA LEU A 136 -0.78 -8.16 5.47
C LEU A 136 -0.68 -8.02 6.99
N ILE A 137 -1.09 -6.87 7.54
CA ILE A 137 -1.17 -6.67 9.00
C ILE A 137 -2.14 -7.69 9.60
N CYS A 138 -3.35 -7.78 9.04
CA CYS A 138 -4.40 -8.71 9.48
C CYS A 138 -3.92 -10.17 9.45
N PHE A 139 -3.22 -10.56 8.39
CA PHE A 139 -2.61 -11.88 8.27
C PHE A 139 -1.63 -12.18 9.41
N TYR A 140 -0.75 -11.23 9.75
CA TYR A 140 0.23 -11.42 10.82
C TYR A 140 -0.37 -11.49 12.23
N VAL A 141 -1.53 -10.87 12.45
CA VAL A 141 -2.24 -10.92 13.75
C VAL A 141 -3.40 -11.90 13.79
N GLY A 142 -3.64 -12.67 12.73
CA GLY A 142 -4.69 -13.69 12.67
C GLY A 142 -6.11 -13.11 12.68
N ARG A 143 -6.36 -12.02 11.94
CA ARG A 143 -7.67 -11.35 11.82
C ARG A 143 -8.24 -11.39 10.39
N PRO A 144 -8.61 -12.58 9.87
CA PRO A 144 -9.10 -12.71 8.51
C PRO A 144 -10.48 -12.07 8.30
N ASP A 145 -11.28 -11.96 9.36
CA ASP A 145 -12.53 -11.19 9.42
C ASP A 145 -12.30 -9.70 9.12
N THR A 146 -11.34 -9.08 9.80
CA THR A 146 -10.96 -7.67 9.51
C THR A 146 -10.39 -7.52 8.10
N SER A 147 -9.59 -8.49 7.65
CA SER A 147 -9.05 -8.52 6.28
C SER A 147 -10.18 -8.53 5.23
N LEU A 148 -11.27 -9.27 5.50
CA LEU A 148 -12.46 -9.29 4.66
C LEU A 148 -13.22 -7.95 4.71
N GLU A 149 -13.38 -7.34 5.88
CA GLU A 149 -14.02 -6.03 6.02
C GLU A 149 -13.30 -4.95 5.20
N PHE A 150 -11.96 -4.96 5.20
CA PHE A 150 -11.15 -4.02 4.40
C PHE A 150 -11.47 -4.08 2.91
N VAL A 151 -11.45 -5.28 2.32
CA VAL A 151 -11.72 -5.43 0.90
C VAL A 151 -13.18 -5.18 0.56
N GLN A 152 -14.12 -5.58 1.43
CA GLN A 152 -15.54 -5.27 1.25
C GLN A 152 -15.82 -3.76 1.27
N GLN A 153 -15.13 -2.99 2.11
CA GLN A 153 -15.27 -1.53 2.16
C GLN A 153 -14.93 -0.88 0.81
N VAL A 154 -13.89 -1.36 0.14
CA VAL A 154 -13.39 -0.72 -1.09
C VAL A 154 -13.92 -1.36 -2.37
N LEU A 155 -14.42 -2.59 -2.32
CA LEU A 155 -14.88 -3.34 -3.50
C LEU A 155 -15.86 -2.56 -4.40
N PRO A 156 -16.85 -1.80 -3.88
CA PRO A 156 -17.78 -1.06 -4.73
C PRO A 156 -17.11 -0.12 -5.73
N GLU A 157 -15.98 0.50 -5.36
CA GLU A 157 -15.22 1.45 -6.19
C GLU A 157 -14.19 0.78 -7.11
N ASN A 158 -14.02 -0.55 -6.98
CA ASN A 158 -12.94 -1.29 -7.61
C ASN A 158 -13.41 -2.51 -8.42
N GLN A 159 -14.71 -2.67 -8.67
CA GLN A 159 -15.30 -3.90 -9.24
C GLN A 159 -14.73 -4.39 -10.57
N ASP A 160 -14.03 -3.55 -11.34
CA ASP A 160 -13.41 -3.93 -12.61
C ASP A 160 -11.87 -3.82 -12.59
N ARG A 161 -11.28 -3.60 -11.42
CA ARG A 161 -9.83 -3.44 -11.27
C ARG A 161 -9.11 -4.76 -11.09
N ASN A 162 -7.90 -4.81 -11.62
CA ASN A 162 -6.96 -5.90 -11.37
C ASN A 162 -6.73 -6.09 -9.86
N TYR A 163 -6.50 -7.34 -9.44
CA TYR A 163 -6.09 -7.76 -8.10
C TYR A 163 -7.15 -7.73 -7.00
N VAL A 164 -8.16 -6.85 -7.06
CA VAL A 164 -9.14 -6.69 -5.98
C VAL A 164 -9.89 -7.98 -5.63
N TYR A 165 -10.20 -8.81 -6.63
CA TYR A 165 -10.92 -10.06 -6.40
C TYR A 165 -10.01 -11.16 -5.84
N GLY A 166 -8.73 -11.16 -6.17
CA GLY A 166 -7.76 -11.99 -5.45
C GLY A 166 -7.61 -11.56 -4.00
N MET A 167 -7.60 -10.24 -3.75
CA MET A 167 -7.64 -9.67 -2.39
C MET A 167 -8.96 -9.96 -1.66
N LEU A 168 -10.07 -10.21 -2.37
CA LEU A 168 -11.34 -10.66 -1.78
C LEU A 168 -11.33 -12.16 -1.47
N ALA A 169 -10.80 -12.96 -2.39
CA ALA A 169 -10.80 -14.40 -2.29
C ALA A 169 -9.94 -14.90 -1.12
N PHE A 170 -8.78 -14.27 -0.89
CA PHE A 170 -7.85 -14.69 0.17
C PHE A 170 -8.47 -14.69 1.59
N PRO A 171 -9.04 -13.60 2.12
CA PRO A 171 -9.65 -13.64 3.45
C PRO A 171 -10.89 -14.53 3.53
N LEU A 172 -11.64 -14.73 2.43
CA LEU A 172 -12.73 -15.71 2.39
C LEU A 172 -12.20 -17.14 2.58
N LEU A 173 -11.08 -17.47 1.94
CA LEU A 173 -10.42 -18.75 2.09
C LEU A 173 -9.90 -18.95 3.52
N GLU A 174 -9.28 -17.93 4.12
CA GLU A 174 -8.84 -17.98 5.52
C GLU A 174 -10.00 -18.23 6.50
N LEU A 175 -11.20 -17.73 6.17
CA LEU A 175 -12.43 -17.97 6.94
C LEU A 175 -13.11 -19.31 6.62
N GLY A 176 -12.53 -20.13 5.73
CA GLY A 176 -13.11 -21.42 5.31
C GLY A 176 -14.31 -21.31 4.36
N ARG A 177 -14.58 -20.12 3.81
CA ARG A 177 -15.69 -19.86 2.87
C ARG A 177 -15.27 -20.20 1.43
N MET A 178 -14.94 -21.48 1.19
CA MET A 178 -14.27 -21.94 -0.04
C MET A 178 -15.06 -21.61 -1.32
N ASP A 179 -16.37 -21.87 -1.34
CA ASP A 179 -17.20 -21.59 -2.51
C ASP A 179 -17.17 -20.10 -2.91
N GLU A 180 -17.23 -19.21 -1.92
CA GLU A 180 -17.19 -17.76 -2.16
C GLU A 180 -15.81 -17.28 -2.57
N ALA A 181 -14.75 -17.86 -2.00
CA ALA A 181 -13.38 -17.61 -2.40
C ALA A 181 -13.14 -17.99 -3.87
N GLU A 182 -13.62 -19.17 -4.29
CA GLU A 182 -13.49 -19.64 -5.67
C GLU A 182 -14.25 -18.74 -6.65
N ILE A 183 -15.49 -18.34 -6.32
CA ILE A 183 -16.28 -17.39 -7.12
C ILE A 183 -15.52 -16.07 -7.29
N ALA A 184 -14.98 -15.52 -6.21
CA ALA A 184 -14.19 -14.29 -6.24
C ALA A 184 -12.93 -14.47 -7.11
N ALA A 185 -12.14 -15.52 -6.87
CA ALA A 185 -10.93 -15.81 -7.63
C ALA A 185 -11.20 -15.95 -9.14
N ARG A 186 -12.25 -16.68 -9.52
CA ARG A 186 -12.67 -16.83 -10.92
C ARG A 186 -13.07 -15.50 -11.55
N LYS A 187 -13.74 -14.62 -10.80
CA LYS A 187 -14.05 -13.26 -11.27
C LYS A 187 -12.78 -12.44 -11.50
N GLY A 188 -11.80 -12.52 -10.59
CA GLY A 188 -10.50 -11.87 -10.77
C GLY A 188 -9.75 -12.37 -12.01
N LEU A 189 -9.72 -13.69 -12.24
CA LEU A 189 -9.10 -14.30 -13.42
C LEU A 189 -9.80 -13.94 -14.73
N ALA A 190 -11.10 -13.67 -14.70
CA ALA A 190 -11.85 -13.17 -15.86
C ALA A 190 -11.42 -11.75 -16.24
N ILE A 191 -11.07 -10.90 -15.27
CA ILE A 191 -10.55 -9.54 -15.48
C ILE A 191 -9.08 -9.57 -15.90
N ASN A 192 -8.25 -10.32 -15.16
CA ASN A 192 -6.83 -10.50 -15.45
C ASN A 192 -6.43 -11.96 -15.26
N LYS A 193 -6.22 -12.67 -16.37
CA LYS A 193 -5.80 -14.09 -16.37
C LYS A 193 -4.47 -14.34 -15.66
N ASN A 194 -3.63 -13.31 -15.56
CA ASN A 194 -2.32 -13.36 -14.92
C ASN A 194 -2.34 -12.77 -13.50
N ASP A 195 -3.50 -12.63 -12.89
CA ASP A 195 -3.62 -12.16 -11.51
C ASP A 195 -3.11 -13.23 -10.52
N PHE A 196 -1.85 -13.07 -10.09
CA PHE A 196 -1.22 -13.92 -9.08
C PHE A 196 -2.01 -14.01 -7.77
N TRP A 197 -2.80 -12.99 -7.43
CA TRP A 197 -3.61 -12.99 -6.23
C TRP A 197 -4.83 -13.91 -6.39
N SER A 198 -5.46 -13.88 -7.55
CA SER A 198 -6.60 -14.76 -7.83
C SER A 198 -6.17 -16.21 -8.06
N GLN A 199 -5.02 -16.45 -8.71
CA GLN A 199 -4.53 -17.80 -9.04
C GLN A 199 -4.33 -18.72 -7.82
N HIS A 200 -3.95 -18.17 -6.66
CA HIS A 200 -3.71 -18.97 -5.45
C HIS A 200 -4.96 -19.19 -4.58
N ASN A 201 -6.12 -18.69 -5.01
CA ASN A 201 -7.39 -18.81 -4.30
C ASN A 201 -8.47 -19.55 -5.12
N VAL A 202 -8.07 -20.25 -6.19
CA VAL A 202 -8.93 -21.22 -6.87
C VAL A 202 -8.78 -22.54 -6.10
N CYS A 203 -9.87 -22.98 -5.48
CA CYS A 203 -9.95 -24.21 -4.69
C CYS A 203 -10.72 -25.30 -5.44
#